data_AF-A0A967Z3D1-F1
#
_entry.id   AF-A0A967Z3D1-F1
#
_cell.length_a   1.000
_cell.length_b   1.000
_cell.length_c   1.000
_cell.angle_alpha   90.00
_cell.angle_beta   90.00
_cell.angle_gamma   90.00
#
_symmetry.space_group_name_H-M   'P 1'
#
loop_
_entity.id
_entity.type
_entity.pdbx_description
1 polymer ?
#
loop_
_entity_poly.entity_id
_entity_poly.type
_entity_poly.pdbx_seq_one_letter_code
_entity_poly.pdbx_strand_id
1 'polypeptide(L)'
;MKPFRTVCKIGLLGAFFFMLPALAQDSNILMPVSEIEQRLKYEPFEIFKLQGSRYESDLTKRVILKWPNNVYLQAKWKRAAPGGWADNNEPRYEIAAYQLQKLFLEPEEYVVPPTVGKCLPVSQYKMIEPGVDPTFKNTSSVYFVLQYWLEQVSPDEIFNKDRFDEDPRYARHLANMNILSYLIEHKDSNVGNFLISTDPENPRVFAVDNSLAFGSAESNRGTRWRKIRVNRLPQSTIDKLRKISRENLHATLGIVEQYEIREYGRLVPIPPTENLNPDKGVRTSDKVIQFGLTAYEIDQVYDRLQNLLEGVDSGKYETF
;
A
#
# COMPACT_ATOMS: atom_id res chain seq x y z
N MET A 1 6.60 46.86 20.09
CA MET A 1 7.97 46.40 19.76
C MET A 1 7.86 45.08 19.01
N LYS A 2 8.75 44.88 18.02
CA LYS A 2 8.63 44.08 16.79
C LYS A 2 8.22 42.60 16.95
N PRO A 3 7.49 42.01 15.98
CA PRO A 3 7.40 40.57 15.80
C PRO A 3 8.62 40.05 15.00
N PHE A 4 9.22 38.95 15.46
CA PHE A 4 10.26 38.24 14.73
C PHE A 4 9.62 37.49 13.54
N ARG A 5 9.84 38.00 12.32
CA ARG A 5 9.63 37.27 11.08
C ARG A 5 10.82 36.32 10.88
N THR A 6 10.62 35.03 11.08
CA THR A 6 11.56 34.00 10.60
C THR A 6 11.28 33.77 9.12
N VAL A 7 12.06 34.43 8.27
CA VAL A 7 12.14 34.14 6.83
C VAL A 7 12.80 32.77 6.70
N CYS A 8 12.01 31.74 6.42
CA CYS A 8 12.54 30.44 6.03
C CYS A 8 13.09 30.59 4.60
N LYS A 9 14.42 30.54 4.46
CA LYS A 9 15.08 30.49 3.16
C LYS A 9 14.66 29.19 2.46
N ILE A 10 13.96 29.33 1.35
CA ILE A 10 13.74 28.27 0.37
C ILE A 10 15.11 27.90 -0.18
N GLY A 11 15.69 26.82 0.34
CA GLY A 11 16.83 26.16 -0.29
C GLY A 11 16.30 25.38 -1.49
N LEU A 12 16.53 25.91 -2.69
CA LEU A 12 16.46 25.13 -3.93
C LEU A 12 17.34 23.89 -3.75
N LEU A 13 16.75 22.72 -3.56
CA LEU A 13 17.45 21.47 -3.83
C LEU A 13 17.48 21.31 -5.35
N GLY A 14 18.67 21.48 -5.92
CA GLY A 14 18.93 21.21 -7.32
C GLY A 14 18.53 19.79 -7.69
N ALA A 15 17.74 19.70 -8.75
CA ALA A 15 17.39 18.45 -9.40
C ALA A 15 18.65 17.78 -9.94
N PHE A 16 18.97 16.60 -9.42
CA PHE A 16 19.83 15.63 -10.11
C PHE A 16 18.93 14.47 -10.52
N PHE A 17 18.42 14.52 -11.74
CA PHE A 17 17.76 13.40 -12.40
C PHE A 17 18.37 13.24 -13.79
N PHE A 18 19.28 12.29 -13.93
CA PHE A 18 19.51 11.59 -15.19
C PHE A 18 19.16 10.13 -14.93
N MET A 19 17.87 9.82 -14.89
CA MET A 19 17.40 8.48 -15.26
C MET A 19 16.98 8.54 -16.71
N LEU A 20 17.50 7.62 -17.52
CA LEU A 20 17.06 7.44 -18.90
C LEU A 20 15.54 7.21 -18.89
N PRO A 21 14.72 8.02 -19.59
CA PRO A 21 13.26 7.95 -19.57
C PRO A 21 12.67 6.68 -20.21
N ALA A 22 13.48 5.69 -20.54
CA ALA A 22 13.07 4.50 -21.28
C ALA A 22 12.42 3.40 -20.43
N LEU A 23 12.32 3.56 -19.10
CA LEU A 23 11.80 2.52 -18.20
C LEU A 23 10.81 3.03 -17.13
N ALA A 24 10.38 4.29 -17.14
CA ALA A 24 9.35 4.74 -16.20
C ALA A 24 8.01 4.05 -16.51
N GLN A 25 7.25 3.65 -15.48
CA GLN A 25 5.88 3.20 -15.69
C GLN A 25 5.02 4.38 -16.13
N ASP A 26 5.15 5.52 -15.44
CA ASP A 26 4.56 6.80 -15.79
C ASP A 26 5.18 7.96 -14.96
N SER A 27 4.52 9.12 -14.94
CA SER A 27 4.93 10.31 -14.19
C SER A 27 4.81 10.21 -12.66
N ASN A 28 4.02 9.25 -12.15
CA ASN A 28 3.84 9.02 -10.71
C ASN A 28 4.66 7.84 -10.19
N ILE A 29 4.99 6.87 -11.05
CA ILE A 29 5.78 5.67 -10.76
C ILE A 29 6.93 5.57 -11.77
N LEU A 30 8.13 5.93 -11.33
CA LEU A 30 9.28 6.16 -12.22
C LEU A 30 10.05 4.89 -12.65
N MET A 31 9.48 3.71 -12.42
CA MET A 31 10.09 2.40 -12.73
C MET A 31 8.97 1.36 -12.90
N PRO A 32 9.16 0.27 -13.67
CA PRO A 32 8.11 -0.73 -13.81
C PRO A 32 7.76 -1.33 -12.44
N VAL A 33 6.47 -1.56 -12.20
CA VAL A 33 5.98 -2.01 -10.88
C VAL A 33 6.67 -3.32 -10.45
N SER A 34 6.86 -4.26 -11.37
CA SER A 34 7.55 -5.53 -11.10
C SER A 34 9.01 -5.34 -10.67
N GLU A 35 9.72 -4.36 -11.23
CA GLU A 35 11.09 -4.04 -10.85
C GLU A 35 11.12 -3.39 -9.46
N ILE A 36 10.17 -2.50 -9.14
CA ILE A 36 10.04 -1.92 -7.80
C ILE A 36 9.81 -3.02 -6.76
N GLU A 37 8.87 -3.93 -7.02
CA GLU A 37 8.58 -5.07 -6.14
C GLU A 37 9.83 -5.93 -5.89
N GLN A 38 10.54 -6.29 -6.98
CA GLN A 38 11.76 -7.10 -6.93
C GLN A 38 12.84 -6.44 -6.06
N ARG A 39 13.11 -5.15 -6.31
CA ARG A 39 14.12 -4.37 -5.61
C ARG A 39 13.80 -4.20 -4.14
N LEU A 40 12.59 -3.75 -3.83
CA LEU A 40 12.17 -3.51 -2.45
C LEU A 40 12.15 -4.81 -1.64
N LYS A 41 11.67 -5.91 -2.23
CA LYS A 41 11.52 -7.18 -1.51
C LYS A 41 12.83 -7.96 -1.38
N TYR A 42 13.52 -8.22 -2.49
CA TYR A 42 14.58 -9.23 -2.52
C TYR A 42 16.00 -8.65 -2.58
N GLU A 43 16.19 -7.48 -3.16
CA GLU A 43 17.54 -6.93 -3.32
C GLU A 43 18.04 -6.25 -2.04
N PRO A 44 19.37 -6.31 -1.78
CA PRO A 44 20.00 -5.51 -0.75
C PRO A 44 20.04 -4.03 -1.18
N PHE A 45 19.84 -3.13 -0.23
CA PHE A 45 19.93 -1.69 -0.43
C PHE A 45 20.68 -1.01 0.71
N GLU A 46 21.14 0.20 0.45
CA GLU A 46 21.63 1.14 1.45
C GLU A 46 20.56 2.20 1.74
N ILE A 47 20.46 2.63 2.99
CA ILE A 47 19.64 3.79 3.35
C ILE A 47 20.48 5.03 3.07
N PHE A 48 20.26 5.67 1.92
CA PHE A 48 20.98 6.88 1.54
C PHE A 48 20.53 8.09 2.35
N LYS A 49 19.21 8.21 2.58
CA LYS A 49 18.64 9.26 3.41
C LYS A 49 17.44 8.74 4.17
N LEU A 50 17.35 9.12 5.44
CA LEU A 50 16.21 8.84 6.30
C LEU A 50 15.64 10.19 6.75
N GLN A 51 14.38 10.47 6.42
CA GLN A 51 13.66 11.59 6.99
C GLN A 51 12.75 11.06 8.09
N GLY A 52 13.07 11.47 9.32
CA GLY A 52 12.43 11.02 10.55
C GLY A 52 10.94 11.37 10.64
N SER A 53 10.33 10.80 11.66
CA SER A 53 8.90 10.82 11.93
C SER A 53 8.36 12.21 12.28
N ARG A 54 7.04 12.40 12.13
CA ARG A 54 6.37 13.68 12.43
C ARG A 54 6.39 14.02 13.93
N TYR A 55 6.58 13.01 14.78
CA TYR A 55 6.68 13.08 16.25
C TYR A 55 7.36 11.79 16.79
N GLU A 56 7.76 11.80 18.07
CA GLU A 56 8.67 10.81 18.68
C GLU A 56 8.20 9.35 18.62
N SER A 57 6.89 9.09 18.66
CA SER A 57 6.31 7.73 18.62
C SER A 57 5.87 7.25 17.24
N ASP A 58 6.00 8.07 16.18
CA ASP A 58 5.57 7.68 14.84
C ASP A 58 6.56 6.69 14.20
N LEU A 59 6.05 5.50 13.91
CA LEU A 59 6.80 4.39 13.32
C LEU A 59 7.03 4.56 11.81
N THR A 60 6.38 5.55 11.21
CA THR A 60 6.45 5.84 9.77
C THR A 60 7.59 6.82 9.49
N LYS A 61 8.42 6.47 8.51
CA LYS A 61 9.55 7.29 8.04
C LYS A 61 9.47 7.38 6.52
N ARG A 62 10.00 8.47 5.95
CA ARG A 62 10.28 8.54 4.51
C ARG A 62 11.76 8.24 4.30
N VAL A 63 12.06 7.37 3.36
CA VAL A 63 13.43 6.94 3.08
C VAL A 63 13.78 7.12 1.62
N ILE A 64 15.05 7.39 1.35
CA ILE A 64 15.66 7.25 0.04
C ILE A 64 16.59 6.05 0.13
N LEU A 65 16.25 5.01 -0.63
CA LEU A 65 17.00 3.78 -0.74
C LEU A 65 17.90 3.84 -1.97
N LYS A 66 19.10 3.29 -1.86
CA LYS A 66 20.10 3.23 -2.92
C LYS A 66 20.47 1.77 -3.19
N TRP A 67 20.46 1.41 -4.48
CA TRP A 67 20.96 0.13 -4.98
C TRP A 67 22.27 0.35 -5.75
N PRO A 68 22.98 -0.75 -6.12
CA PRO A 68 24.08 -0.67 -7.07
C PRO A 68 23.69 0.11 -8.34
N ASN A 69 24.70 0.64 -9.05
CA ASN A 69 24.52 1.46 -10.26
C ASN A 69 23.80 2.81 -10.05
N ASN A 70 23.79 3.34 -8.82
CA ASN A 70 23.17 4.63 -8.49
C ASN A 70 21.67 4.69 -8.81
N VAL A 71 20.97 3.58 -8.66
CA VAL A 71 19.50 3.55 -8.68
C VAL A 71 18.98 3.98 -7.31
N TYR A 72 18.07 4.95 -7.29
CA TYR A 72 17.44 5.46 -6.07
C TYR A 72 15.93 5.30 -6.14
N LEU A 73 15.33 4.86 -5.03
CA LEU A 73 13.87 4.86 -4.88
C LEU A 73 13.49 5.48 -3.54
N GLN A 74 12.41 6.24 -3.56
CA GLN A 74 11.79 6.77 -2.36
C GLN A 74 10.72 5.79 -1.86
N ALA A 75 10.66 5.60 -0.55
CA ALA A 75 9.64 4.74 0.06
C ALA A 75 9.16 5.29 1.41
N LYS A 76 7.90 5.00 1.71
CA LYS A 76 7.41 4.94 3.09
C LYS A 76 7.99 3.68 3.73
N TRP A 77 8.55 3.86 4.92
CA TRP A 77 9.09 2.81 5.77
C TRP A 77 8.28 2.77 7.06
N LYS A 78 7.58 1.67 7.34
CA LYS A 78 6.79 1.52 8.56
C LYS A 78 7.17 0.23 9.27
N ARG A 79 7.82 0.36 10.44
CA ARG A 79 8.17 -0.79 11.27
C ARG A 79 6.92 -1.44 11.85
N ALA A 80 6.86 -2.78 11.84
CA ALA A 80 5.80 -3.49 12.52
C ALA A 80 5.96 -3.43 14.05
N ALA A 81 4.84 -3.42 14.75
CA ALA A 81 4.83 -3.58 16.21
C ALA A 81 5.25 -5.01 16.61
N PRO A 82 5.65 -5.24 17.87
CA PRO A 82 5.93 -6.59 18.39
C PRO A 82 4.78 -7.55 18.08
N GLY A 83 5.10 -8.76 17.61
CA GLY A 83 4.13 -9.74 17.14
C GLY A 83 3.59 -9.48 15.72
N GLY A 84 4.08 -8.45 15.03
CA GLY A 84 3.67 -8.12 13.67
C GLY A 84 2.33 -7.38 13.57
N TRP A 85 1.79 -6.91 14.70
CA TRP A 85 0.44 -6.36 14.81
C TRP A 85 0.33 -5.31 15.92
N ALA A 86 -0.38 -4.21 15.65
CA ALA A 86 -0.96 -3.33 16.66
C ALA A 86 -2.10 -2.50 16.04
N ASP A 87 -2.94 -1.89 16.87
CA ASP A 87 -3.95 -0.93 16.42
C ASP A 87 -3.31 0.17 15.58
N ASN A 88 -3.88 0.44 14.39
CA ASN A 88 -3.35 1.40 13.40
C ASN A 88 -1.91 1.10 12.90
N ASN A 89 -1.41 -0.11 13.16
CA ASN A 89 -0.17 -0.63 12.60
C ASN A 89 -0.34 -2.11 12.22
N GLU A 90 -1.03 -2.30 11.11
CA GLU A 90 -1.37 -3.59 10.54
C GLU A 90 -0.66 -3.79 9.18
N PRO A 91 0.61 -4.23 9.16
CA PRO A 91 1.34 -4.49 7.92
C PRO A 91 0.59 -5.34 6.91
N ARG A 92 -0.15 -6.34 7.39
CA ARG A 92 -0.91 -7.27 6.56
C ARG A 92 -1.98 -6.57 5.73
N TYR A 93 -2.60 -5.50 6.23
CA TYR A 93 -3.65 -4.78 5.51
C TYR A 93 -3.10 -3.90 4.39
N GLU A 94 -1.98 -3.23 4.62
CA GLU A 94 -1.28 -2.46 3.56
C GLU A 94 -0.91 -3.38 2.39
N ILE A 95 -0.37 -4.56 2.69
CA ILE A 95 0.03 -5.53 1.67
C ILE A 95 -1.20 -6.21 1.05
N ALA A 96 -2.22 -6.56 1.83
CA ALA A 96 -3.45 -7.18 1.30
C ALA A 96 -4.21 -6.24 0.37
N ALA A 97 -4.29 -4.94 0.67
CA ALA A 97 -4.88 -3.95 -0.25
C ALA A 97 -4.10 -3.89 -1.57
N TYR A 98 -2.77 -3.93 -1.50
CA TYR A 98 -1.91 -3.97 -2.67
C TYR A 98 -2.03 -5.27 -3.48
N GLN A 99 -2.21 -6.43 -2.85
CA GLN A 99 -2.39 -7.71 -3.55
C GLN A 99 -3.80 -7.84 -4.14
N LEU A 100 -4.83 -7.36 -3.45
CA LEU A 100 -6.22 -7.43 -3.90
C LEU A 100 -6.42 -6.73 -5.25
N GLN A 101 -5.86 -5.53 -5.45
CA GLN A 101 -6.02 -4.81 -6.72
C GLN A 101 -5.48 -5.59 -7.93
N LYS A 102 -4.47 -6.45 -7.74
CA LYS A 102 -3.86 -7.22 -8.83
C LYS A 102 -4.82 -8.24 -9.44
N LEU A 103 -5.91 -8.56 -8.75
CA LEU A 103 -6.94 -9.46 -9.26
C LEU A 103 -7.84 -8.81 -10.31
N PHE A 104 -7.90 -7.48 -10.37
CA PHE A 104 -8.82 -6.76 -11.26
C PHE A 104 -8.26 -5.52 -11.95
N LEU A 105 -7.04 -5.09 -11.64
CA LEU A 105 -6.37 -3.95 -12.28
C LEU A 105 -5.07 -4.39 -12.93
N GLU A 106 -4.69 -3.71 -14.00
CA GLU A 106 -3.34 -3.79 -14.57
C GLU A 106 -2.39 -2.80 -13.85
N PRO A 107 -1.06 -2.96 -13.94
CA PRO A 107 -0.09 -2.07 -13.27
C PRO A 107 -0.28 -0.56 -13.53
N GLU A 108 -0.68 -0.20 -14.75
CA GLU A 108 -0.98 1.17 -15.19
C GLU A 108 -2.21 1.74 -14.47
N GLU A 109 -3.07 0.87 -13.95
CA GLU A 109 -4.31 1.21 -13.27
C GLU A 109 -4.25 1.05 -11.76
N TYR A 110 -3.15 0.51 -11.21
CA TYR A 110 -3.00 0.32 -9.77
C TYR A 110 -3.26 1.61 -9.01
N VAL A 111 -4.06 1.48 -7.97
CA VAL A 111 -4.48 2.59 -7.10
C VAL A 111 -3.78 2.50 -5.75
N VAL A 112 -3.21 1.36 -5.37
CA VAL A 112 -2.30 1.25 -4.21
C VAL A 112 -0.86 1.20 -4.74
N PRO A 113 0.05 2.04 -4.24
CA PRO A 113 1.45 1.99 -4.66
C PRO A 113 2.09 0.65 -4.36
N PRO A 114 3.13 0.23 -5.11
CA PRO A 114 3.91 -0.97 -4.82
C PRO A 114 4.26 -1.11 -3.34
N THR A 115 3.78 -2.17 -2.70
CA THR A 115 3.87 -2.38 -1.25
C THR A 115 4.36 -3.79 -0.95
N VAL A 116 5.42 -3.92 -0.14
CA VAL A 116 6.04 -5.21 0.21
C VAL A 116 6.43 -5.27 1.68
N GLY A 117 6.43 -6.48 2.23
CA GLY A 117 7.09 -6.76 3.51
C GLY A 117 8.60 -6.98 3.32
N LYS A 118 9.42 -6.52 4.28
CA LYS A 118 10.85 -6.85 4.33
C LYS A 118 11.32 -7.05 5.77
N CYS A 119 12.39 -7.83 5.93
CA CYS A 119 13.08 -8.07 7.18
C CYS A 119 14.52 -7.58 7.10
N LEU A 120 15.03 -7.03 8.21
CA LEU A 120 16.46 -6.83 8.43
C LEU A 120 16.89 -7.49 9.75
N PRO A 121 18.13 -7.98 9.85
CA PRO A 121 18.70 -8.38 11.14
C PRO A 121 18.62 -7.25 12.16
N VAL A 122 18.35 -7.56 13.42
CA VAL A 122 18.29 -6.57 14.51
C VAL A 122 19.59 -5.78 14.61
N SER A 123 20.75 -6.41 14.43
CA SER A 123 22.05 -5.74 14.44
C SER A 123 22.15 -4.63 13.38
N GLN A 124 21.59 -4.86 12.19
CA GLN A 124 21.55 -3.86 11.13
C GLN A 124 20.48 -2.80 11.41
N TYR A 125 19.30 -3.22 11.88
CA TYR A 125 18.21 -2.29 12.15
C TYR A 125 18.53 -1.33 13.31
N LYS A 126 19.35 -1.74 14.28
CA LYS A 126 19.84 -0.88 15.38
C LYS A 126 20.64 0.33 14.91
N MET A 127 21.15 0.32 13.68
CA MET A 127 21.76 1.51 13.06
C MET A 127 20.72 2.59 12.71
N ILE A 128 19.44 2.22 12.63
CA ILE A 128 18.30 3.11 12.34
C ILE A 128 17.58 3.45 13.66
N GLU A 129 17.26 2.42 14.46
CA GLU A 129 16.56 2.53 15.74
C GLU A 129 17.32 1.74 16.82
N PRO A 130 18.23 2.38 17.59
CA PRO A 130 19.13 1.68 18.51
C PRO A 130 18.46 0.79 19.57
N GLY A 131 17.24 1.16 19.99
CA GLY A 131 16.45 0.43 20.99
C GLY A 131 15.52 -0.63 20.42
N VAL A 132 15.63 -0.99 19.14
CA VAL A 132 14.71 -1.96 18.52
C VAL A 132 14.97 -3.39 19.01
N ASP A 133 13.89 -4.13 19.22
CA ASP A 133 13.88 -5.57 19.50
C ASP A 133 13.39 -6.35 18.27
N PRO A 134 13.66 -7.67 18.18
CA PRO A 134 13.06 -8.50 17.14
C PRO A 134 11.54 -8.35 17.10
N THR A 135 10.96 -8.32 15.90
CA THR A 135 9.49 -8.20 15.77
C THR A 135 8.78 -9.42 16.36
N PHE A 136 9.38 -10.61 16.24
CA PHE A 136 8.80 -11.86 16.72
C PHE A 136 9.70 -12.50 17.77
N LYS A 137 9.07 -13.16 18.76
CA LYS A 137 9.80 -13.95 19.77
C LYS A 137 10.65 -15.01 19.08
N ASN A 138 11.82 -15.31 19.66
CA ASN A 138 12.78 -16.30 19.15
C ASN A 138 13.31 -16.02 17.73
N THR A 139 13.22 -14.77 17.27
CA THR A 139 13.84 -14.33 16.00
C THR A 139 14.91 -13.28 16.26
N SER A 140 15.72 -13.00 15.25
CA SER A 140 16.76 -11.96 15.27
C SER A 140 16.52 -10.90 14.18
N SER A 141 15.27 -10.75 13.74
CA SER A 141 14.89 -9.87 12.63
C SER A 141 13.81 -8.86 13.03
N VAL A 142 13.89 -7.68 12.43
CA VAL A 142 12.85 -6.65 12.47
C VAL A 142 12.12 -6.66 11.14
N TYR A 143 10.80 -6.83 11.20
CA TYR A 143 9.91 -6.79 10.05
C TYR A 143 9.30 -5.38 9.88
N PHE A 144 9.20 -4.93 8.65
CA PHE A 144 8.67 -3.62 8.27
C PHE A 144 8.06 -3.66 6.87
N VAL A 145 7.19 -2.69 6.60
CA VAL A 145 6.59 -2.49 5.28
C VAL A 145 7.32 -1.38 4.54
N LEU A 146 7.62 -1.63 3.28
CA LEU A 146 8.03 -0.64 2.31
C LEU A 146 6.89 -0.39 1.33
N GLN A 147 6.52 0.86 1.15
CA GLN A 147 5.59 1.28 0.11
C GLN A 147 6.24 2.35 -0.75
N TYR A 148 6.19 2.20 -2.07
CA TYR A 148 6.76 3.17 -3.01
C TYR A 148 6.18 4.57 -2.77
N TRP A 149 7.05 5.56 -2.76
CA TRP A 149 6.66 6.95 -2.61
C TRP A 149 6.30 7.54 -3.98
N LEU A 150 5.02 7.85 -4.17
CA LEU A 150 4.51 8.41 -5.42
C LEU A 150 5.13 9.79 -5.71
N GLU A 151 5.39 10.04 -6.99
CA GLU A 151 5.86 11.32 -7.50
C GLU A 151 4.71 12.12 -8.12
N GLN A 152 4.81 13.46 -8.12
CA GLN A 152 3.83 14.35 -8.78
C GLN A 152 2.38 14.06 -8.37
N VAL A 153 2.10 14.00 -7.07
CA VAL A 153 0.76 13.77 -6.53
C VAL A 153 0.37 14.82 -5.48
N SER A 154 -0.93 15.08 -5.35
CA SER A 154 -1.52 16.00 -4.38
C SER A 154 -2.75 15.38 -3.70
N PRO A 155 -3.04 15.68 -2.42
CA PRO A 155 -4.30 15.32 -1.78
C PRO A 155 -5.48 16.23 -2.16
N ASP A 156 -5.22 17.30 -2.93
CA ASP A 156 -6.22 18.31 -3.26
C ASP A 156 -7.09 17.88 -4.44
N GLU A 157 -8.35 18.33 -4.43
CA GLU A 157 -9.28 18.19 -5.56
C GLU A 157 -9.48 16.76 -6.09
N ILE A 158 -9.37 15.74 -5.21
CA ILE A 158 -9.54 14.32 -5.58
C ILE A 158 -10.83 14.05 -6.36
N PHE A 159 -11.93 14.75 -6.02
CA PHE A 159 -13.20 14.64 -6.72
C PHE A 159 -13.63 15.96 -7.35
N ASN A 160 -13.74 15.95 -8.67
CA ASN A 160 -14.38 16.99 -9.46
C ASN A 160 -15.48 16.35 -10.32
N LYS A 161 -16.74 16.79 -10.15
CA LYS A 161 -17.88 16.18 -10.84
C LYS A 161 -17.83 16.41 -12.34
N ASP A 162 -17.61 17.65 -12.78
CA ASP A 162 -17.62 18.00 -14.21
C ASP A 162 -16.49 17.25 -14.94
N ARG A 163 -15.29 17.22 -14.34
CA ARG A 163 -14.18 16.42 -14.86
C ARG A 163 -14.50 14.92 -14.88
N PHE A 164 -15.18 14.41 -13.85
CA PHE A 164 -15.58 13.01 -13.81
C PHE A 164 -16.56 12.69 -14.93
N ASP A 165 -17.42 13.62 -15.34
CA ASP A 165 -18.39 13.43 -16.43
C ASP A 165 -17.73 13.55 -17.81
N GLU A 166 -16.74 14.45 -17.98
CA GLU A 166 -16.11 14.78 -19.26
C GLU A 166 -14.84 13.99 -19.61
N ASP A 167 -14.00 13.64 -18.61
CA ASP A 167 -12.70 12.98 -18.82
C ASP A 167 -12.78 11.47 -18.47
N PRO A 168 -12.87 10.58 -19.46
CA PRO A 168 -12.99 9.15 -19.22
C PRO A 168 -11.75 8.54 -18.54
N ARG A 169 -10.55 9.13 -18.71
CA ARG A 169 -9.32 8.65 -18.04
C ARG A 169 -9.40 8.91 -16.54
N TYR A 170 -9.73 10.16 -16.17
CA TYR A 170 -9.93 10.54 -14.78
C TYR A 170 -11.08 9.75 -14.14
N ALA A 171 -12.21 9.61 -14.84
CA ALA A 171 -13.36 8.85 -14.36
C ALA A 171 -12.98 7.40 -14.04
N ARG A 172 -12.21 6.77 -14.92
CA ARG A 172 -11.72 5.40 -14.75
C ARG A 172 -10.82 5.24 -13.53
N HIS A 173 -9.82 6.10 -13.36
CA HIS A 173 -8.92 6.02 -12.21
C HIS A 173 -9.63 6.31 -10.88
N LEU A 174 -10.49 7.33 -10.84
CA LEU A 174 -11.26 7.64 -9.63
C LEU A 174 -12.20 6.49 -9.25
N ALA A 175 -12.91 5.92 -10.23
CA ALA A 175 -13.83 4.81 -10.00
C ALA A 175 -13.08 3.55 -9.55
N ASN A 176 -11.95 3.20 -10.17
CA ASN A 176 -11.11 2.07 -9.73
C ASN A 176 -10.60 2.26 -8.30
N MET A 177 -10.20 3.48 -7.93
CA MET A 177 -9.80 3.80 -6.55
C MET A 177 -10.99 3.60 -5.60
N ASN A 178 -12.18 4.11 -5.96
CA ASN A 178 -13.35 3.99 -5.11
C ASN A 178 -13.81 2.53 -4.97
N ILE A 179 -13.73 1.72 -6.03
CA ILE A 179 -13.98 0.27 -6.01
C ILE A 179 -13.07 -0.39 -4.98
N LEU A 180 -11.75 -0.16 -5.04
CA LEU A 180 -10.84 -0.76 -4.08
C LEU A 180 -11.16 -0.32 -2.64
N SER A 181 -11.31 0.99 -2.42
CA SER A 181 -11.62 1.57 -1.11
C SER A 181 -12.91 0.97 -0.52
N TYR A 182 -13.90 0.66 -1.37
CA TYR A 182 -15.10 -0.06 -0.97
C TYR A 182 -14.81 -1.54 -0.63
N LEU A 183 -14.10 -2.28 -1.49
CA LEU A 183 -13.82 -3.70 -1.30
C LEU A 183 -13.00 -3.99 -0.04
N ILE A 184 -12.01 -3.14 0.26
CA ILE A 184 -11.20 -3.25 1.49
C ILE A 184 -11.90 -2.65 2.70
N GLU A 185 -13.07 -2.00 2.53
CA GLU A 185 -13.72 -1.23 3.57
C GLU A 185 -12.75 -0.24 4.24
N HIS A 186 -12.20 0.70 3.47
CA HIS A 186 -11.17 1.61 3.96
C HIS A 186 -11.71 2.49 5.10
N LYS A 187 -11.30 2.20 6.32
CA LYS A 187 -11.82 2.77 7.58
C LYS A 187 -11.15 4.07 7.99
N ASP A 188 -10.10 4.49 7.29
CA ASP A 188 -9.53 5.84 7.36
C ASP A 188 -9.58 6.56 6.02
N SER A 189 -10.66 6.40 5.26
CA SER A 189 -10.75 6.93 3.90
C SER A 189 -11.08 8.44 3.88
N ASN A 190 -10.30 9.25 4.59
CA ASN A 190 -10.39 10.71 4.62
C ASN A 190 -9.62 11.34 3.44
N VAL A 191 -9.72 12.66 3.24
CA VAL A 191 -9.11 13.35 2.07
C VAL A 191 -7.59 13.19 2.02
N GLY A 192 -6.90 13.08 3.17
CA GLY A 192 -5.44 12.97 3.22
C GLY A 192 -4.87 11.61 2.81
N ASN A 193 -5.72 10.58 2.69
CA ASN A 193 -5.32 9.22 2.31
C ASN A 193 -5.64 8.88 0.85
N PHE A 194 -6.11 9.87 0.08
CA PHE A 194 -6.24 9.76 -1.37
C PHE A 194 -5.41 10.83 -2.04
N LEU A 195 -4.72 10.45 -3.09
CA LEU A 195 -3.82 11.32 -3.82
C LEU A 195 -4.19 11.29 -5.30
N ILE A 196 -4.20 12.45 -5.96
CA ILE A 196 -4.38 12.57 -7.40
C ILE A 196 -3.07 13.02 -8.05
N SER A 197 -2.78 12.50 -9.23
CA SER A 197 -1.67 12.98 -10.05
C SER A 197 -1.82 14.46 -10.37
N THR A 198 -0.72 15.20 -10.26
CA THR A 198 -0.60 16.58 -10.72
C THR A 198 -0.21 16.67 -12.21
N ASP A 199 0.06 15.53 -12.85
CA ASP A 199 0.27 15.45 -14.29
C ASP A 199 -1.11 15.37 -15.00
N PRO A 200 -1.49 16.39 -15.79
CA PRO A 200 -2.78 16.43 -16.45
C PRO A 200 -2.98 15.31 -17.48
N GLU A 201 -1.90 14.77 -18.05
CA GLU A 201 -1.99 13.70 -19.06
C GLU A 201 -2.15 12.30 -18.44
N ASN A 202 -1.89 12.17 -17.14
CA ASN A 202 -1.97 10.92 -16.41
C ASN A 202 -2.77 11.10 -15.10
N PRO A 203 -4.11 11.19 -15.15
CA PRO A 203 -4.94 11.57 -14.01
C PRO A 203 -5.20 10.41 -13.03
N ARG A 204 -4.13 9.71 -12.62
CA ARG A 204 -4.22 8.61 -11.66
C ARG A 204 -4.71 9.09 -10.31
N VAL A 205 -5.48 8.23 -9.64
CA VAL A 205 -5.95 8.44 -8.27
C VAL A 205 -5.52 7.25 -7.43
N PHE A 206 -4.90 7.53 -6.30
CA PHE A 206 -4.27 6.55 -5.43
C PHE A 206 -4.89 6.53 -4.04
N ALA A 207 -4.92 5.36 -3.42
CA ALA A 207 -5.25 5.12 -2.02
C ALA A 207 -3.96 4.75 -1.25
N VAL A 208 -3.63 5.54 -0.23
CA VAL A 208 -2.45 5.35 0.63
C VAL A 208 -2.87 5.15 2.09
N ASP A 209 -1.95 4.68 2.94
CA ASP A 209 -2.20 4.43 4.36
C ASP A 209 -3.36 3.45 4.62
N ASN A 210 -3.33 2.29 3.94
CA ASN A 210 -4.37 1.26 3.98
C ASN A 210 -4.30 0.37 5.25
N SER A 211 -3.53 0.75 6.27
CA SER A 211 -3.44 -0.01 7.53
C SER A 211 -4.71 0.05 8.40
N LEU A 212 -5.68 0.90 8.04
CA LEU A 212 -7.02 0.95 8.63
C LEU A 212 -8.05 0.53 7.58
N ALA A 213 -8.10 -0.78 7.33
CA ALA A 213 -8.99 -1.44 6.37
C ALA A 213 -9.41 -2.82 6.91
N PHE A 214 -10.29 -3.51 6.17
CA PHE A 214 -10.79 -4.86 6.46
C PHE A 214 -11.38 -4.96 7.87
N GLY A 215 -10.84 -5.81 8.73
CA GLY A 215 -11.30 -6.03 10.10
C GLY A 215 -10.87 -4.96 11.11
N SER A 216 -10.17 -3.89 10.71
CA SER A 216 -9.69 -2.86 11.66
C SER A 216 -10.82 -2.12 12.39
N ALA A 217 -10.51 -1.44 13.48
CA ALA A 217 -11.41 -0.44 14.05
C ALA A 217 -11.60 0.75 13.08
N GLU A 218 -12.74 1.45 13.22
CA GLU A 218 -13.03 2.65 12.44
C GLU A 218 -12.17 3.84 12.89
N SER A 219 -11.64 4.61 11.94
CA SER A 219 -10.90 5.84 12.24
C SER A 219 -11.83 6.95 12.67
N ASN A 220 -11.40 7.76 13.64
CA ASN A 220 -12.09 9.00 14.00
C ASN A 220 -11.84 10.16 13.01
N ARG A 221 -11.03 9.96 11.96
CA ARG A 221 -10.71 10.98 10.94
C ARG A 221 -11.65 10.93 9.73
N GLY A 222 -12.51 9.91 9.65
CA GLY A 222 -13.62 9.82 8.70
C GLY A 222 -13.45 8.79 7.59
N THR A 223 -14.58 8.34 7.05
CA THR A 223 -14.68 7.23 6.08
C THR A 223 -15.32 7.68 4.76
N ARG A 224 -14.90 8.82 4.21
CA ARG A 224 -15.56 9.48 3.06
C ARG A 224 -15.73 8.55 1.86
N TRP A 225 -14.70 7.80 1.50
CA TRP A 225 -14.61 6.93 0.32
C TRP A 225 -14.82 5.43 0.61
N ARG A 226 -15.19 5.05 1.84
CA ARG A 226 -15.52 3.65 2.21
C ARG A 226 -16.69 3.06 1.40
N LYS A 227 -17.58 3.90 0.91
CA LYS A 227 -18.71 3.51 0.05
C LYS A 227 -18.45 3.93 -1.39
N ILE A 228 -19.07 3.25 -2.36
CA ILE A 228 -19.13 3.74 -3.75
C ILE A 228 -19.87 5.09 -3.77
N ARG A 229 -19.19 6.13 -4.23
CA ARG A 229 -19.67 7.52 -4.32
C ARG A 229 -19.93 7.96 -5.76
N VAL A 230 -19.26 7.33 -6.72
CA VAL A 230 -19.46 7.60 -8.15
C VAL A 230 -20.67 6.85 -8.65
N ASN A 231 -21.36 7.41 -9.64
CA ASN A 231 -22.58 6.84 -10.23
C ASN A 231 -22.30 5.89 -11.40
N ARG A 232 -21.11 5.94 -12.00
CA ARG A 232 -20.70 5.07 -13.11
C ARG A 232 -19.35 4.40 -12.84
N LEU A 233 -19.20 3.15 -13.29
CA LEU A 233 -18.03 2.31 -13.06
C LEU A 233 -17.46 1.76 -14.39
N PRO A 234 -16.14 1.57 -14.53
CA PRO A 234 -15.57 1.08 -15.80
C PRO A 234 -16.02 -0.35 -16.07
N GLN A 235 -16.63 -0.60 -17.24
CA GLN A 235 -17.16 -1.92 -17.60
C GLN A 235 -16.06 -2.98 -17.55
N SER A 236 -14.87 -2.67 -18.06
CA SER A 236 -13.75 -3.61 -18.06
C SER A 236 -13.32 -4.03 -16.65
N THR A 237 -13.44 -3.14 -15.66
CA THR A 237 -13.11 -3.45 -14.26
C THR A 237 -14.19 -4.36 -13.68
N ILE A 238 -15.46 -4.05 -13.92
CA ILE A 238 -16.58 -4.92 -13.53
C ILE A 238 -16.45 -6.32 -14.14
N ASP A 239 -16.08 -6.43 -15.41
CA ASP A 239 -15.90 -7.72 -16.09
C ASP A 239 -14.79 -8.57 -15.47
N LYS A 240 -13.71 -7.94 -14.98
CA LYS A 240 -12.66 -8.64 -14.23
C LYS A 240 -13.14 -9.05 -12.83
N LEU A 241 -13.84 -8.16 -12.13
CA LEU A 241 -14.42 -8.42 -10.81
C LEU A 241 -15.38 -9.62 -10.83
N ARG A 242 -16.19 -9.78 -11.88
CA ARG A 242 -17.09 -10.94 -12.05
C ARG A 242 -16.36 -12.28 -12.14
N LYS A 243 -15.08 -12.28 -12.52
CA LYS A 243 -14.25 -13.50 -12.64
C LYS A 243 -13.57 -13.88 -11.33
N ILE A 244 -13.61 -13.02 -10.31
CA ILE A 244 -13.00 -13.30 -9.00
C ILE A 244 -13.93 -14.23 -8.22
N SER A 245 -13.47 -15.47 -8.03
CA SER A 245 -14.11 -16.43 -7.13
C SER A 245 -13.69 -16.24 -5.68
N ARG A 246 -14.46 -16.82 -4.75
CA ARG A 246 -14.08 -16.88 -3.33
C ARG A 246 -12.73 -17.58 -3.16
N GLU A 247 -12.47 -18.63 -3.93
CA GLU A 247 -11.22 -19.37 -3.94
C GLU A 247 -10.04 -18.50 -4.39
N ASN A 248 -10.23 -17.63 -5.39
CA ASN A 248 -9.20 -16.68 -5.82
C ASN A 248 -8.83 -15.71 -4.67
N LEU A 249 -9.82 -15.22 -3.93
CA LEU A 249 -9.58 -14.34 -2.79
C LEU A 249 -8.86 -15.06 -1.65
N HIS A 250 -9.27 -16.28 -1.31
CA HIS A 250 -8.58 -17.08 -0.28
C HIS A 250 -7.13 -17.40 -0.67
N ALA A 251 -6.90 -17.77 -1.93
CA ALA A 251 -5.56 -18.04 -2.45
C ALA A 251 -4.65 -16.80 -2.43
N THR A 252 -5.21 -15.62 -2.72
CA THR A 252 -4.44 -14.37 -2.83
C THR A 252 -4.21 -13.67 -1.49
N LEU A 253 -5.22 -13.66 -0.63
CA LEU A 253 -5.26 -12.85 0.59
C LEU A 253 -5.02 -13.67 1.86
N GLY A 254 -5.16 -15.00 1.80
CA GLY A 254 -4.94 -15.88 2.94
C GLY A 254 -3.51 -15.78 3.46
N ILE A 255 -2.52 -15.75 2.56
CA ILE A 255 -1.11 -15.52 2.86
C ILE A 255 -0.55 -14.51 1.85
N VAL A 256 -0.40 -13.25 2.29
CA VAL A 256 0.15 -12.17 1.45
C VAL A 256 1.66 -12.06 1.57
N GLU A 257 2.22 -12.55 2.68
CA GLU A 257 3.67 -12.67 2.91
C GLU A 257 3.98 -13.89 3.77
N GLN A 258 5.11 -14.53 3.50
CA GLN A 258 5.62 -15.63 4.30
C GLN A 258 7.14 -15.58 4.43
N TYR A 259 7.62 -15.88 5.64
CA TYR A 259 9.04 -15.95 5.98
C TYR A 259 9.37 -17.27 6.65
N GLU A 260 10.49 -17.85 6.27
CA GLU A 260 11.14 -18.95 6.98
C GLU A 260 12.04 -18.39 8.09
N ILE A 261 11.97 -19.02 9.26
CA ILE A 261 12.90 -18.81 10.37
C ILE A 261 14.12 -19.71 10.12
N ARG A 262 15.23 -19.10 9.74
CA ARG A 262 16.51 -19.79 9.51
C ARG A 262 17.42 -19.72 10.72
N GLU A 263 18.62 -20.26 10.57
CA GLU A 263 19.69 -20.23 11.57
C GLU A 263 19.80 -18.85 12.25
N TYR A 264 20.00 -18.91 13.57
CA TYR A 264 20.07 -17.73 14.44
C TYR A 264 18.81 -16.86 14.44
N GLY A 265 17.65 -17.39 14.03
CA GLY A 265 16.36 -16.69 14.06
C GLY A 265 16.18 -15.67 12.93
N ARG A 266 16.95 -15.77 11.84
CA ARG A 266 16.84 -14.85 10.69
C ARG A 266 15.58 -15.14 9.88
N LEU A 267 14.81 -14.11 9.55
CA LEU A 267 13.65 -14.23 8.68
C LEU A 267 14.02 -14.05 7.20
N VAL A 268 13.70 -15.05 6.37
CA VAL A 268 13.96 -15.06 4.93
C VAL A 268 12.64 -15.23 4.18
N PRO A 269 12.29 -14.34 3.22
CA PRO A 269 11.04 -14.47 2.47
C PRO A 269 11.03 -15.77 1.66
N ILE A 270 9.89 -16.46 1.68
CA ILE A 270 9.65 -17.68 0.89
C ILE A 270 8.26 -17.62 0.24
N PRO A 271 7.99 -18.41 -0.82
CA PRO A 271 6.66 -18.51 -1.36
C PRO A 271 5.61 -18.96 -0.31
N PRO A 272 4.33 -18.56 -0.46
CA PRO A 272 3.25 -19.05 0.38
C PRO A 272 3.17 -20.58 0.40
N THR A 273 2.90 -21.14 1.58
CA THR A 273 2.59 -22.57 1.77
C THR A 273 1.12 -22.74 2.21
N GLU A 274 0.76 -23.86 2.83
CA GLU A 274 -0.54 -24.01 3.47
C GLU A 274 -0.74 -22.97 4.58
N ASN A 275 -1.96 -22.43 4.70
CA ASN A 275 -2.32 -21.47 5.74
C ASN A 275 -2.35 -22.15 7.11
N LEU A 276 -1.45 -21.74 8.01
CA LEU A 276 -1.31 -22.36 9.33
C LEU A 276 -2.55 -22.20 10.21
N ASN A 277 -3.28 -21.10 10.06
CA ASN A 277 -4.49 -20.83 10.82
C ASN A 277 -5.31 -19.73 10.12
N PRO A 278 -6.41 -20.08 9.42
CA PRO A 278 -7.20 -19.12 8.68
C PRO A 278 -7.89 -18.07 9.58
N ASP A 279 -7.97 -18.26 10.89
CA ASP A 279 -8.65 -17.33 11.80
C ASP A 279 -7.73 -16.25 12.40
N LYS A 280 -6.44 -16.24 12.03
CA LYS A 280 -5.45 -15.28 12.56
C LYS A 280 -4.73 -14.52 11.45
N GLY A 281 -4.67 -13.19 11.52
CA GLY A 281 -3.99 -12.37 10.50
C GLY A 281 -2.46 -12.49 10.50
N VAL A 282 -1.86 -12.80 11.66
CA VAL A 282 -0.43 -13.13 11.81
C VAL A 282 -0.32 -14.51 12.45
N ARG A 283 0.42 -15.39 11.80
CA ARG A 283 0.56 -16.80 12.20
C ARG A 283 2.03 -17.12 12.35
N THR A 284 2.37 -17.83 13.41
CA THR A 284 3.75 -18.22 13.73
C THR A 284 3.78 -19.70 14.09
N SER A 285 4.76 -20.42 13.53
CA SER A 285 5.20 -21.74 13.98
C SER A 285 6.69 -21.68 14.32
N ASP A 286 7.30 -22.81 14.68
CA ASP A 286 8.75 -22.90 14.91
C ASP A 286 9.58 -22.64 13.65
N LYS A 287 8.97 -22.77 12.45
CA LYS A 287 9.69 -22.69 11.17
C LYS A 287 9.28 -21.51 10.29
N VAL A 288 8.03 -21.04 10.38
CA VAL A 288 7.53 -20.01 9.47
C VAL A 288 6.66 -18.98 10.17
N ILE A 289 6.64 -17.78 9.58
CA ILE A 289 5.77 -16.67 9.91
C ILE A 289 4.95 -16.31 8.67
N GLN A 290 3.63 -16.23 8.80
CA GLN A 290 2.71 -15.86 7.71
C GLN A 290 1.91 -14.61 8.08
N PHE A 291 1.76 -13.72 7.13
CA PHE A 291 0.84 -12.57 7.19
C PHE A 291 -0.26 -12.73 6.16
N GLY A 292 -1.45 -12.27 6.49
CA GLY A 292 -2.58 -12.25 5.55
C GLY A 292 -3.87 -11.84 6.24
N LEU A 293 -4.97 -12.02 5.52
CA LEU A 293 -6.29 -11.82 6.07
C LEU A 293 -6.78 -13.10 6.78
N THR A 294 -7.76 -12.92 7.66
CA THR A 294 -8.52 -14.04 8.21
C THR A 294 -9.55 -14.51 7.19
N ALA A 295 -10.02 -15.76 7.28
CA ALA A 295 -11.08 -16.27 6.43
C ALA A 295 -12.34 -15.39 6.48
N TYR A 296 -12.70 -14.92 7.68
CA TYR A 296 -13.81 -13.99 7.86
C TYR A 296 -13.58 -12.67 7.11
N GLU A 297 -12.41 -12.05 7.22
CA GLU A 297 -12.10 -10.81 6.50
C GLU A 297 -12.15 -10.99 4.97
N ILE A 298 -11.68 -12.14 4.48
CA ILE A 298 -11.72 -12.49 3.05
C ILE A 298 -13.16 -12.67 2.58
N ASP A 299 -13.98 -13.37 3.35
CA ASP A 299 -15.40 -13.56 3.05
C ASP A 299 -16.15 -12.22 3.04
N GLN A 300 -15.80 -11.28 3.94
CA GLN A 300 -16.35 -9.93 3.90
C GLN A 300 -15.95 -9.15 2.63
N VAL A 301 -14.73 -9.36 2.09
CA VAL A 301 -14.34 -8.80 0.78
C VAL A 301 -15.22 -9.40 -0.33
N TYR A 302 -15.45 -10.72 -0.29
CA TYR A 302 -16.29 -11.41 -1.26
C TYR A 302 -17.74 -10.91 -1.20
N ASP A 303 -18.31 -10.76 -0.01
CA ASP A 303 -19.68 -10.26 0.16
C ASP A 303 -19.80 -8.83 -0.38
N ARG A 304 -18.83 -7.95 -0.12
CA ARG A 304 -18.80 -6.60 -0.72
C ARG A 304 -18.69 -6.66 -2.24
N LEU A 305 -17.83 -7.53 -2.77
CA LEU A 305 -17.73 -7.76 -4.22
C LEU A 305 -19.09 -8.14 -4.82
N GLN A 306 -19.81 -9.11 -4.24
CA GLN A 306 -21.13 -9.51 -4.73
C GLN A 306 -22.14 -8.36 -4.66
N ASN A 307 -22.18 -7.64 -3.54
CA ASN A 307 -23.05 -6.46 -3.38
C ASN A 307 -22.78 -5.35 -4.41
N LEU A 308 -21.50 -5.16 -4.80
CA LEU A 308 -21.13 -4.23 -5.87
C LEU A 308 -21.69 -4.69 -7.22
N LEU A 309 -21.51 -5.97 -7.55
CA LEU A 309 -21.98 -6.56 -8.81
C LEU A 309 -23.51 -6.54 -8.90
N GLU A 310 -24.22 -6.88 -7.83
CA GLU A 310 -25.68 -6.74 -7.73
C GLU A 310 -26.13 -5.29 -7.95
N GLY A 311 -25.37 -4.32 -7.43
CA GLY A 311 -25.59 -2.90 -7.69
C GLY A 311 -25.46 -2.54 -9.17
N VAL A 312 -24.50 -3.12 -9.88
CA VAL A 312 -24.38 -2.92 -11.33
C VAL A 312 -25.54 -3.61 -12.07
N ASP A 313 -25.84 -4.86 -11.74
CA ASP A 313 -26.87 -5.67 -12.42
C ASP A 313 -28.29 -5.11 -12.23
N SER A 314 -28.55 -4.46 -11.10
CA SER A 314 -29.81 -3.75 -10.85
C SER A 314 -29.87 -2.34 -11.46
N GLY A 315 -28.80 -1.87 -12.10
CA GLY A 315 -28.73 -0.52 -12.68
C GLY A 315 -28.54 0.60 -11.65
N LYS A 316 -28.20 0.27 -10.39
CA LYS A 316 -27.85 1.27 -9.36
C LYS A 316 -26.56 2.02 -9.73
N TYR A 317 -25.62 1.33 -10.39
CA TYR A 317 -24.41 1.91 -10.93
C TYR A 317 -24.40 1.70 -12.44
N GLU A 318 -24.28 2.79 -13.19
CA GLU A 318 -24.07 2.72 -14.64
C GLU A 318 -22.67 2.18 -14.94
N THR A 319 -22.46 1.65 -16.14
CA THR A 319 -21.13 1.28 -16.63
C THR A 319 -20.77 2.06 -17.88
N PHE A 320 -19.46 2.24 -18.10
CA PHE A 320 -18.91 2.97 -19.24
C PHE A 320 -17.64 2.34 -19.79
#